data_AF-A0A1W1D649-F1
#
_entry.id   AF-A0A1W1D649-F1
#
_cell.length_a   1.000
_cell.length_b   1.000
_cell.length_c   1.000
_cell.angle_alpha   90.00
_cell.angle_beta   90.00
_cell.angle_gamma   90.00
#
_symmetry.space_group_name_H-M   'P 1'
#
loop_
_entity.id
_entity.type
_entity.pdbx_description
1 polymer ?
#
loop_
_entity_poly.entity_id
_entity_poly.type
_entity_poly.pdbx_seq_one_letter_code
_entity_poly.pdbx_strand_id
1 'polypeptide(L)'
;MPSLDRQLNLFAQKLDGLTSHLNYQTKTLITLSRGKLNTLFEQLKQHSPSASIQHKKQLNELSKVQLSQSIKYLVTQQQNTLTSLCDRLEKSINNTIEWQKNKLTSHALGLDHLSPLNTLSRGYSITTLDNNQVLHSTTNVKIGSSMTTVLSDGKIYSHVEKIEKT
;
A
#
# COMPACT_ATOMS: atom_id res chain seq x y z
N MET A 1 -86.25 -43.78 68.81
CA MET A 1 -86.05 -42.42 68.28
C MET A 1 -84.55 -42.12 68.25
N PRO A 2 -83.85 -42.30 67.12
CA PRO A 2 -82.44 -41.94 67.01
C PRO A 2 -82.35 -40.41 66.89
N SER A 3 -82.18 -39.74 68.02
CA SER A 3 -82.39 -38.31 68.21
C SER A 3 -81.12 -37.51 67.97
N LEU A 4 -81.21 -36.50 67.10
CA LEU A 4 -80.39 -35.28 67.00
C LEU A 4 -78.86 -35.42 66.81
N ASP A 5 -78.15 -36.19 67.63
CA ASP A 5 -76.68 -36.32 67.60
C ASP A 5 -76.16 -36.97 66.32
N ARG A 6 -76.90 -37.93 65.76
CA ARG A 6 -76.54 -38.55 64.48
C ARG A 6 -76.74 -37.59 63.30
N GLN A 7 -77.78 -36.75 63.36
CA GLN A 7 -78.03 -35.75 62.32
C GLN A 7 -76.99 -34.63 62.40
N LEU A 8 -76.64 -34.17 63.60
CA LEU A 8 -75.57 -33.20 63.84
C LEU A 8 -74.21 -33.71 63.34
N ASN A 9 -73.85 -34.98 63.64
CA ASN A 9 -72.62 -35.58 63.14
C ASN A 9 -72.60 -35.70 61.60
N LEU A 10 -73.75 -35.99 60.96
CA LEU A 10 -73.84 -36.00 59.50
C LEU A 10 -73.68 -34.61 58.89
N PHE A 11 -74.22 -33.57 59.54
CA PHE A 11 -74.03 -32.19 59.09
C PHE A 11 -72.59 -31.71 59.31
N ALA A 12 -71.96 -32.04 60.44
CA ALA A 12 -70.55 -31.77 60.70
C ALA A 12 -69.66 -32.45 59.65
N GLN A 13 -69.88 -33.74 59.38
CA GLN A 13 -69.12 -34.48 58.37
C GLN A 13 -69.30 -33.92 56.95
N LYS A 14 -70.51 -33.45 56.60
CA LYS A 14 -70.75 -32.74 55.32
C LYS A 14 -70.01 -31.40 55.26
N LEU A 15 -69.98 -30.66 56.38
CA LEU A 15 -69.26 -29.39 56.48
C LEU A 15 -67.73 -29.60 56.37
N ASP A 16 -67.20 -30.65 57.00
CA ASP A 16 -65.80 -31.04 56.92
C ASP A 16 -65.40 -31.47 55.50
N GLY A 17 -66.30 -32.19 54.81
CA GLY A 17 -66.12 -32.53 53.40
C GLY A 17 -66.09 -31.29 52.50
N LEU A 18 -67.01 -30.35 52.71
CA LEU A 18 -67.09 -29.11 51.94
C LEU A 18 -65.87 -28.21 52.19
N THR A 19 -65.45 -28.06 53.45
CA THR A 19 -64.26 -27.28 53.82
C THR A 19 -62.99 -27.91 53.28
N SER A 20 -62.84 -29.24 53.34
CA SER A 20 -61.70 -29.96 52.75
C SER A 20 -61.64 -29.79 51.24
N HIS A 21 -62.80 -29.89 50.56
CA HIS A 21 -62.88 -29.68 49.12
C HIS A 21 -62.51 -28.24 48.73
N LEU A 22 -63.05 -27.26 49.46
CA LEU A 22 -62.75 -25.85 49.25
C LEU A 22 -61.27 -25.55 49.49
N ASN A 23 -60.68 -26.06 50.57
CA ASN A 23 -59.25 -25.94 50.86
C ASN A 23 -58.37 -26.56 49.76
N TYR A 24 -58.75 -27.74 49.24
CA TYR A 24 -58.04 -28.38 48.14
C TYR A 24 -58.13 -27.55 46.84
N GLN A 25 -59.32 -27.04 46.51
CA GLN A 25 -59.52 -26.18 45.35
C GLN A 25 -58.71 -24.88 45.46
N THR A 26 -58.74 -24.22 46.63
CA THR A 26 -57.96 -22.99 46.88
C THR A 26 -56.46 -23.27 46.77
N LYS A 27 -55.96 -24.37 47.34
CA LYS A 27 -54.55 -24.77 47.24
C LYS A 27 -54.13 -25.03 45.80
N THR A 28 -55.01 -25.65 45.01
CA THR A 28 -54.77 -25.92 43.59
C THR A 28 -54.70 -24.61 42.79
N LEU A 29 -55.64 -23.69 42.99
CA LEU A 29 -55.64 -22.38 42.33
C LEU A 29 -54.39 -21.54 42.68
N ILE A 30 -53.97 -21.54 43.95
CA ILE A 30 -52.74 -20.85 44.38
C ILE A 30 -51.51 -21.48 43.72
N THR A 31 -51.47 -22.79 43.60
CA THR A 31 -50.35 -23.50 42.96
C THR A 31 -50.29 -23.18 41.46
N LEU A 32 -51.43 -23.19 40.78
CA LEU A 32 -51.53 -22.86 39.35
C LEU A 32 -51.16 -21.39 39.08
N SER A 33 -51.67 -20.46 39.87
CA SER A 33 -51.34 -19.03 39.73
C SER A 33 -49.85 -18.76 40.00
N ARG A 34 -49.25 -19.40 41.01
CA ARG A 34 -47.80 -19.34 41.26
C ARG A 34 -47.00 -19.90 40.07
N GLY A 35 -47.41 -21.03 39.51
CA GLY A 35 -46.79 -21.59 38.30
C GLY A 35 -46.84 -20.62 37.12
N LYS A 36 -48.02 -20.04 36.85
CA LYS A 36 -48.21 -19.06 35.77
C LYS A 36 -47.37 -17.79 35.97
N LEU A 37 -47.28 -17.29 37.21
CA LEU A 37 -46.42 -16.13 37.53
C LEU A 37 -44.95 -16.44 37.28
N ASN A 38 -44.47 -17.63 37.67
CA ASN A 38 -43.09 -18.05 37.42
C ASN A 38 -42.81 -18.12 35.91
N THR A 39 -43.70 -18.71 35.11
CA THR A 39 -43.51 -18.79 33.66
C THR A 39 -43.49 -17.41 33.01
N LEU A 40 -44.37 -16.50 33.44
CA LEU A 40 -44.41 -15.12 32.92
C LEU A 40 -43.17 -14.34 33.32
N PHE A 41 -42.67 -14.54 34.54
CA PHE A 41 -41.44 -13.92 35.02
C PHE A 41 -40.22 -14.39 34.21
N GLU A 42 -40.09 -15.70 33.97
CA GLU A 42 -38.99 -16.24 33.15
C GLU A 42 -39.09 -15.77 31.69
N GLN A 43 -40.29 -15.71 31.11
CA GLN A 43 -40.49 -15.16 29.76
C GLN A 43 -40.11 -13.68 29.69
N LEU A 44 -40.47 -12.88 30.70
CA LEU A 44 -40.12 -11.47 30.75
C LEU A 44 -38.61 -11.25 30.96
N LYS A 45 -37.95 -12.13 31.72
CA LYS A 45 -36.50 -12.12 31.89
C LYS A 45 -35.80 -12.46 30.58
N GLN A 46 -36.28 -13.48 29.87
CA GLN A 46 -35.76 -13.91 28.57
C GLN A 46 -35.94 -12.84 27.49
N HIS A 47 -37.05 -12.11 27.52
CA HIS A 47 -37.37 -11.04 26.57
C HIS A 47 -37.24 -9.64 27.17
N SER A 48 -36.46 -9.48 28.24
CA SER A 48 -36.35 -8.19 28.93
C SER A 48 -35.72 -7.16 28.00
N PRO A 49 -36.34 -5.99 27.81
CA PRO A 49 -35.75 -4.89 27.03
C PRO A 49 -34.35 -4.52 27.53
N SER A 50 -34.11 -4.62 28.84
CA SER A 50 -32.81 -4.30 29.46
C SER A 50 -31.67 -5.21 28.99
N ALA A 51 -31.89 -6.53 28.95
CA ALA A 51 -30.92 -7.51 28.48
C ALA A 51 -30.63 -7.33 26.97
N SER A 52 -31.66 -7.07 26.17
CA SER A 52 -31.52 -6.79 24.74
C SER A 52 -30.73 -5.49 24.49
N ILE A 53 -31.03 -4.42 25.25
CA ILE A 53 -30.31 -3.14 25.17
C ILE A 53 -28.84 -3.34 25.57
N GLN A 54 -28.56 -4.08 26.65
CA GLN A 54 -27.20 -4.36 27.09
C GLN A 54 -26.42 -5.16 26.04
N HIS A 55 -27.02 -6.21 25.48
CA HIS A 55 -26.39 -6.99 24.42
C HIS A 55 -26.10 -6.13 23.19
N LYS A 56 -27.08 -5.32 22.73
CA LYS A 56 -26.86 -4.38 21.60
C LYS A 56 -25.76 -3.36 21.90
N LYS A 57 -25.67 -2.86 23.13
CA LYS A 57 -24.60 -1.95 23.56
C LYS A 57 -23.23 -2.62 23.49
N GLN A 58 -23.10 -3.84 24.03
CA GLN A 58 -21.88 -4.63 23.94
C GLN A 58 -21.45 -4.87 22.49
N LEU A 59 -22.41 -5.23 21.64
CA LEU A 59 -22.18 -5.48 20.22
C LEU A 59 -21.72 -4.21 19.49
N ASN A 60 -22.32 -3.05 19.81
CA ASN A 60 -21.88 -1.76 19.28
C ASN A 60 -20.46 -1.40 19.72
N GLU A 61 -20.11 -1.60 21.00
CA GLU A 61 -18.74 -1.35 21.49
C GLU A 61 -17.73 -2.27 20.81
N LEU A 62 -18.05 -3.55 20.64
CA LEU A 62 -17.20 -4.49 19.89
C LEU A 62 -17.03 -4.04 18.44
N SER A 63 -18.11 -3.66 17.76
CA SER A 63 -18.06 -3.15 16.38
C SER A 63 -17.20 -1.89 16.25
N LYS A 64 -17.29 -0.96 17.21
CA LYS A 64 -16.42 0.24 17.25
C LYS A 64 -14.95 -0.12 17.40
N VAL A 65 -14.63 -1.04 18.31
CA VAL A 65 -13.26 -1.50 18.53
C VAL A 65 -12.71 -2.16 17.25
N GLN A 66 -13.46 -3.08 16.65
CA GLN A 66 -13.08 -3.75 15.40
C GLN A 66 -12.88 -2.78 14.25
N LEU A 67 -13.77 -1.78 14.11
CA LEU A 67 -13.65 -0.75 13.09
C LEU A 67 -12.38 0.09 13.31
N SER A 68 -12.11 0.53 14.54
CA SER A 68 -10.92 1.33 14.86
C SER A 68 -9.62 0.56 14.58
N GLN A 69 -9.59 -0.73 14.87
CA GLN A 69 -8.45 -1.61 14.60
C GLN A 69 -8.24 -1.80 13.10
N SER A 70 -9.32 -2.05 12.36
CA SER A 70 -9.30 -2.21 10.90
C SER A 70 -8.80 -0.93 10.21
N ILE A 71 -9.30 0.24 10.62
CA ILE A 71 -8.85 1.55 10.10
C ILE A 71 -7.37 1.75 10.41
N LYS A 72 -6.93 1.51 11.66
CA LYS A 72 -5.53 1.65 12.05
C LYS A 72 -4.61 0.76 11.21
N TYR A 73 -5.01 -0.49 11.00
CA TYR A 73 -4.28 -1.43 10.15
C TYR A 73 -4.17 -0.93 8.71
N LEU A 74 -5.29 -0.51 8.11
CA LEU A 74 -5.34 -0.01 6.74
C LEU A 74 -4.46 1.23 6.58
N VAL A 75 -4.57 2.20 7.49
CA VAL A 75 -3.73 3.42 7.47
C VAL A 75 -2.25 3.06 7.55
N THR A 76 -1.87 2.15 8.45
CA THR A 76 -0.47 1.72 8.60
C THR A 76 0.03 1.02 7.33
N GLN A 77 -0.78 0.15 6.74
CA GLN A 77 -0.45 -0.54 5.49
C GLN A 77 -0.27 0.46 4.34
N GLN A 78 -1.16 1.45 4.24
CA GLN A 78 -1.09 2.47 3.20
C GLN A 78 0.14 3.37 3.37
N GLN A 79 0.48 3.72 4.62
CA GLN A 79 1.66 4.53 4.94
C GLN A 79 2.96 3.79 4.61
N ASN A 80 3.05 2.49 4.91
CA ASN A 80 4.19 1.65 4.55
C ASN A 80 4.34 1.54 3.03
N THR A 81 3.21 1.35 2.33
CA THR A 81 3.18 1.30 0.86
C THR A 81 3.69 2.61 0.27
N LEU A 82 3.19 3.75 0.76
CA LEU A 82 3.62 5.08 0.30
C LEU A 82 5.11 5.29 0.53
N THR A 83 5.62 4.97 1.73
CA THR A 83 7.04 5.08 2.07
C THR A 83 7.89 4.24 1.10
N SER A 84 7.51 2.98 0.85
CA SER A 84 8.23 2.11 -0.08
C SER A 84 8.22 2.63 -1.52
N LEU A 85 7.13 3.28 -1.96
CA LEU A 85 7.02 3.88 -3.29
C LEU A 85 7.91 5.12 -3.40
N CYS A 86 7.96 5.96 -2.37
CA CYS A 86 8.85 7.11 -2.30
C CYS A 86 10.32 6.67 -2.40
N ASP A 87 10.75 5.69 -1.60
CA ASP A 87 12.13 5.18 -1.63
C ASP A 87 12.50 4.61 -3.01
N ARG A 88 11.57 3.87 -3.63
CA ARG A 88 11.78 3.32 -4.97
C ARG A 88 11.87 4.40 -6.03
N LEU A 89 11.02 5.43 -5.94
CA LEU A 89 11.03 6.56 -6.85
C LEU A 89 12.35 7.32 -6.75
N GLU A 90 12.81 7.63 -5.53
CA GLU A 90 14.08 8.33 -5.30
C GLU A 90 15.26 7.53 -5.89
N LYS A 91 15.33 6.23 -5.59
CA LYS A 91 16.36 5.35 -6.18
C LYS A 91 16.31 5.33 -7.70
N SER A 92 15.11 5.25 -8.28
CA SER A 92 14.94 5.26 -9.73
C SER A 92 15.40 6.56 -10.37
N ILE A 93 15.08 7.70 -9.75
CA ILE A 93 15.51 9.03 -10.20
C ILE A 93 17.04 9.14 -10.13
N ASN A 94 17.64 8.80 -8.98
CA ASN A 94 19.08 8.88 -8.78
C ASN A 94 19.84 7.99 -9.78
N ASN A 95 19.38 6.75 -9.97
CA ASN A 95 19.98 5.83 -10.95
C ASN A 95 19.85 6.36 -12.39
N THR A 96 18.71 6.95 -12.74
CA THR A 96 18.50 7.54 -14.07
C THR A 96 19.41 8.73 -14.30
N ILE A 97 19.52 9.63 -13.33
CA ILE A 97 20.42 10.79 -13.41
C ILE A 97 21.87 10.32 -13.56
N GLU A 98 22.30 9.35 -12.75
CA GLU A 98 23.66 8.81 -12.80
C GLU A 98 23.96 8.15 -14.14
N TRP A 99 23.02 7.39 -14.68
CA TRP A 99 23.15 6.78 -16.01
C TRP A 99 23.28 7.85 -17.10
N GLN A 100 22.47 8.91 -17.06
CA GLN A 100 22.54 10.00 -18.04
C GLN A 100 23.84 10.79 -17.93
N LYS A 101 24.36 11.03 -16.72
CA LYS A 101 25.68 11.65 -16.51
C LYS A 101 26.79 10.81 -17.15
N ASN A 102 26.82 9.51 -16.86
CA ASN A 102 27.83 8.61 -17.42
C ASN A 102 27.75 8.56 -18.96
N LYS A 103 26.54 8.56 -19.52
CA LYS A 103 26.33 8.65 -20.96
C LYS A 103 26.85 9.96 -21.55
N LEU A 104 26.55 11.08 -20.90
CA LEU A 104 27.04 12.40 -21.33
C LEU A 104 28.58 12.46 -21.29
N THR A 105 29.20 11.99 -20.22
CA THR A 105 30.67 11.93 -20.10
C THR A 105 31.27 11.06 -21.19
N SER A 106 30.67 9.91 -21.49
CA SER A 106 31.13 9.04 -22.57
C SER A 106 31.05 9.72 -23.95
N HIS A 107 29.96 10.45 -24.21
CA HIS A 107 29.83 11.23 -25.45
C HIS A 107 30.82 12.40 -25.51
N ALA A 108 31.06 13.09 -24.40
CA ALA A 108 32.05 14.17 -24.32
C ALA A 108 33.46 13.63 -24.61
N LEU A 109 33.87 12.52 -23.98
CA LEU A 109 35.14 11.86 -24.28
C LEU A 109 35.24 11.42 -25.75
N GLY A 110 34.14 10.91 -26.31
CA GLY A 110 34.07 10.58 -27.73
C GLY A 110 34.27 11.79 -28.65
N LEU A 111 33.66 12.93 -28.33
CA LEU A 111 33.86 14.20 -29.04
C LEU A 111 35.29 14.72 -28.89
N ASP A 112 35.86 14.65 -27.68
CA ASP A 112 37.25 15.03 -27.45
C ASP A 112 38.19 14.17 -28.30
N HIS A 113 37.94 12.87 -28.41
CA HIS A 113 38.72 11.97 -29.27
C HIS A 113 38.63 12.31 -30.77
N LEU A 114 37.54 12.93 -31.21
CA LEU A 114 37.32 13.37 -32.58
C LEU A 114 37.78 14.82 -32.81
N SER A 115 38.27 15.51 -31.77
CA SER A 115 38.74 16.89 -31.93
C SER A 115 40.01 16.93 -32.81
N PRO A 116 40.14 17.96 -33.69
CA PRO A 116 41.37 18.18 -34.46
C PRO A 116 42.61 18.25 -33.58
N LEU A 117 42.49 18.83 -32.37
CA LEU A 117 43.57 18.89 -31.40
C LEU A 117 44.02 17.49 -30.96
N ASN A 118 43.11 16.59 -30.57
CA ASN A 118 43.50 15.21 -30.22
C ASN A 118 44.02 14.40 -31.40
N THR A 119 43.56 14.70 -32.62
CA THR A 119 44.10 14.09 -33.83
C THR A 119 45.56 14.50 -34.01
N LEU A 120 45.87 15.78 -33.81
CA LEU A 120 47.25 16.29 -33.83
C LEU A 120 48.10 15.72 -32.67
N SER A 121 47.54 15.63 -31.46
CA SER A 121 48.22 15.08 -30.27
C SER A 121 48.64 13.61 -30.44
N ARG A 122 47.95 12.84 -31.28
CA ARG A 122 48.29 11.43 -31.59
C ARG A 122 49.43 11.29 -32.61
N GLY A 123 50.05 12.39 -33.02
CA GLY A 123 51.18 12.39 -33.96
C GLY A 123 50.76 12.45 -35.43
N TYR A 124 49.49 12.72 -35.72
CA TYR A 124 49.05 13.04 -37.08
C TYR A 124 49.23 14.52 -37.36
N SER A 125 49.40 14.86 -38.63
CA SER A 125 49.53 16.25 -39.08
C SER A 125 48.45 16.58 -40.09
N ILE A 126 47.93 17.82 -40.06
CA ILE A 126 46.97 18.29 -41.06
C ILE A 126 47.71 19.20 -42.04
N THR A 127 47.82 18.77 -43.30
CA THR A 127 48.46 19.59 -44.34
C THR A 127 47.40 20.39 -45.09
N THR A 128 47.57 21.71 -45.15
CA THR A 128 46.73 22.64 -45.89
C THR A 128 47.51 23.30 -47.03
N LEU A 129 46.81 23.54 -48.13
CA LEU A 129 47.29 24.34 -49.26
C LEU A 129 47.23 25.84 -48.96
N ASP A 130 47.78 26.66 -49.86
CA ASP A 130 47.84 28.13 -49.80
C ASP A 130 46.46 28.79 -49.60
N ASN A 131 45.39 28.11 -50.00
CA ASN A 131 44.00 28.54 -49.88
C ASN A 131 43.32 28.04 -48.59
N ASN A 132 44.08 27.56 -47.60
CA ASN A 132 43.60 26.91 -46.38
C ASN A 132 42.76 25.62 -46.60
N GLN A 133 42.73 25.03 -47.80
CA GLN A 133 42.06 23.74 -48.02
C GLN A 133 42.92 22.58 -47.54
N VAL A 134 42.31 21.63 -46.83
CA VAL A 134 42.97 20.41 -46.38
C VAL A 134 43.30 19.51 -47.58
N LEU A 135 44.56 19.08 -47.65
CA LEU A 135 45.04 18.21 -48.72
C LEU A 135 44.65 16.76 -48.44
N HIS A 136 43.68 16.24 -49.20
CA HIS A 136 43.24 14.84 -49.11
C HIS A 136 43.85 13.92 -50.16
N SER A 137 44.39 14.46 -51.25
CA SER A 137 44.92 13.67 -52.38
C SER A 137 46.12 14.35 -53.02
N THR A 138 47.09 13.54 -53.44
CA THR A 138 48.30 13.98 -54.15
C THR A 138 48.00 14.58 -55.54
N THR A 139 46.79 14.36 -56.08
CA THR A 139 46.35 14.95 -57.36
C THR A 139 46.08 16.46 -57.29
N ASN A 140 45.91 17.00 -56.09
CA ASN A 140 45.50 18.39 -55.87
C ASN A 140 46.69 19.33 -55.62
N VAL A 141 47.91 18.82 -55.75
CA VAL A 141 49.17 19.55 -55.49
C VAL A 141 50.07 19.50 -56.71
N LYS A 142 50.81 20.59 -56.95
CA LYS A 142 51.83 20.68 -58.01
C LYS A 142 53.22 20.78 -57.38
N ILE A 143 54.24 20.37 -58.14
CA ILE A 143 55.64 20.59 -57.76
C ILE A 143 55.89 22.10 -57.66
N GLY A 144 56.54 22.53 -56.58
CA GLY A 144 56.79 23.93 -56.25
C GLY A 144 55.67 24.62 -55.45
N SER A 145 54.51 23.97 -55.25
CA SER A 145 53.44 24.53 -54.40
C SER A 145 53.89 24.68 -52.95
N SER A 146 53.47 25.76 -52.32
CA SER A 146 53.58 25.96 -50.86
C SER A 146 52.57 25.07 -50.14
N MET A 147 52.95 24.62 -48.94
CA MET A 147 52.10 23.82 -48.06
C MET A 147 52.35 24.23 -46.61
N THR A 148 51.29 24.25 -45.82
CA THR A 148 51.38 24.43 -44.37
C THR A 148 50.96 23.14 -43.69
N THR A 149 51.85 22.55 -42.91
CA THR A 149 51.57 21.37 -42.10
C THR A 149 51.35 21.82 -40.66
N VAL A 150 50.14 21.60 -40.15
CA VAL A 150 49.77 21.89 -38.77
C VAL A 150 50.05 20.65 -37.92
N LEU A 151 50.80 20.86 -36.84
CA LEU A 151 51.14 19.88 -35.80
C LEU A 151 50.53 20.32 -34.46
N SER A 152 50.63 19.48 -33.43
CA SER A 152 50.07 19.78 -32.10
C SER A 152 50.73 20.98 -31.43
N ASP A 153 51.99 21.28 -31.75
CA ASP A 153 52.82 22.30 -31.13
C ASP A 153 53.14 23.50 -32.06
N GLY A 154 52.72 23.46 -33.33
CA GLY A 154 53.05 24.53 -34.27
C GLY A 154 52.65 24.29 -35.71
N LYS A 155 53.17 25.14 -36.59
CA LYS A 155 52.96 25.07 -38.04
C LYS A 155 54.30 25.03 -38.76
N ILE A 156 54.44 24.12 -39.71
CA ILE A 156 55.61 23.99 -40.59
C ILE A 156 55.21 24.46 -41.99
N TYR A 157 56.03 25.32 -42.58
CA TYR A 157 55.88 25.77 -43.96
C TYR A 157 56.85 24.99 -44.84
N SER A 158 56.35 24.41 -45.93
CA SER A 158 57.12 23.53 -46.81
C SER A 158 56.76 23.74 -48.28
N HIS A 159 57.64 23.29 -49.17
CA HIS A 159 57.43 23.31 -50.62
C HIS A 159 57.51 21.90 -51.18
N VAL A 160 56.71 21.62 -52.21
CA VAL A 160 56.62 20.30 -52.82
C VAL A 160 57.76 20.09 -53.80
N GLU A 161 58.70 19.21 -53.47
CA GLU A 161 59.85 18.90 -54.32
C GLU A 161 59.54 17.79 -55.34
N LYS A 162 58.89 16.70 -54.89
CA LYS A 162 58.58 15.52 -55.70
C LYS A 162 57.23 14.95 -55.30
N ILE A 163 56.47 14.44 -56.27
CA ILE A 163 55.20 13.72 -56.05
C ILE A 163 55.35 12.31 -56.63
N GLU A 164 55.12 11.29 -55.81
CA GLU A 164 55.20 9.89 -56.18
C GLU A 164 53.90 9.19 -55.78
N LYS A 165 53.32 8.39 -56.68
CA LYS A 165 52.11 7.62 -56.40
C LYS A 165 52.52 6.24 -55.88
N THR A 166 52.16 5.95 -54.64
CA THR A 166 52.11 4.59 -54.08
C THR A 166 50.88 3.83 -54.57
#